data_AF-A6HQ77-F1
#
_entry.id   AF-A6HQ77-F1
#
_cell.length_a   1.000
_cell.length_b   1.000
_cell.length_c   1.000
_cell.angle_alpha   90.00
_cell.angle_beta   90.00
_cell.angle_gamma   90.00
#
_symmetry.space_group_name_H-M   'P 1'
#
loop_
_entity.id
_entity.type
_entity.pdbx_description
1 polymer ?
#
loop_
_entity_poly.entity_id
_entity_poly.type
_entity_poly.pdbx_seq_one_letter_code
_entity_poly.pdbx_strand_id
1 'polypeptide(L)'
;MVLLHVLFEHAVGYALLALKEVEEISLLLPQVEECVLNLGKFHNVVRLVAFCPFSSSQVALENANAVSEGVVHEDLRLLLETYLPSKKKKVLLGVGDPKIGAAIQEELGYNCQTGGVIAEILRGVRLHFHNLVKGLTDLSACKAQLGLGHSYSRAKVKFNVNRVDNMIIQSISLLDQLDKDINTFSMRVREWYGYHFPELVKIINDNATYCRLAQFIGNRRELNEEKLEKLEEITMDGAKAKAILDASRSSMGQCGARQPV
;
A
#
# COMPACT_ATOMS: atom_id res chain seq x y z
N MET A 1 -21.83 -18.92 -39.95
CA MET A 1 -20.79 -18.16 -39.25
C MET A 1 -20.89 -18.44 -37.76
N VAL A 2 -19.75 -18.78 -37.14
CA VAL A 2 -19.64 -19.00 -35.69
C VAL A 2 -19.22 -17.69 -35.06
N LEU A 3 -19.91 -17.26 -34.01
CA LEU A 3 -19.55 -16.07 -33.24
C LEU A 3 -18.64 -16.51 -32.10
N LEU A 4 -17.34 -16.30 -32.25
CA LEU A 4 -16.34 -16.58 -31.23
C LEU A 4 -16.17 -15.38 -30.31
N HIS A 5 -16.45 -15.57 -29.03
CA HIS A 5 -16.13 -14.62 -27.97
C HIS A 5 -15.01 -15.21 -27.12
N VAL A 6 -14.12 -14.38 -26.60
CA VAL A 6 -13.03 -14.79 -25.72
C VAL A 6 -13.17 -14.05 -24.40
N LEU A 7 -13.22 -14.82 -23.31
CA LEU A 7 -13.21 -14.30 -21.95
C LEU A 7 -11.75 -14.11 -21.52
N PHE A 8 -11.42 -12.89 -21.11
CA PHE A 8 -10.13 -12.56 -20.52
C PHE A 8 -10.30 -12.05 -19.10
N GLU A 9 -9.66 -12.75 -18.17
CA GLU A 9 -9.70 -12.44 -16.74
C GLU A 9 -8.44 -11.65 -16.38
N HIS A 10 -8.63 -10.49 -15.74
CA HIS A 10 -7.53 -9.61 -15.35
C HIS A 10 -7.69 -9.15 -13.90
N ALA A 11 -6.60 -8.72 -13.27
CA ALA A 11 -6.60 -8.23 -11.89
C ALA A 11 -7.52 -7.01 -11.64
N VAL A 12 -7.94 -6.33 -12.71
CA VAL A 12 -8.80 -5.13 -12.65
C VAL A 12 -10.26 -5.49 -12.93
N GLY A 13 -10.54 -6.65 -13.51
CA GLY A 13 -11.88 -7.04 -13.93
C GLY A 13 -11.90 -8.08 -15.04
N TYR A 14 -13.11 -8.41 -15.49
CA TYR A 14 -13.35 -9.32 -16.60
C TYR A 14 -13.55 -8.54 -17.90
N ALA A 15 -12.93 -9.02 -18.98
CA ALA A 15 -13.11 -8.49 -20.32
C ALA A 15 -13.69 -9.57 -21.24
N LEU A 16 -14.70 -9.19 -22.02
CA LEU A 16 -15.26 -10.01 -23.08
C LEU A 16 -14.89 -9.40 -24.43
N LEU A 17 -14.21 -10.19 -25.26
CA LEU A 17 -13.80 -9.76 -26.58
C LEU A 17 -14.51 -10.60 -27.64
N ALA A 18 -14.98 -9.98 -28.71
CA ALA A 18 -15.50 -10.67 -29.88
C ALA A 18 -14.43 -10.69 -30.96
N LEU A 19 -14.30 -11.82 -31.62
CA LEU A 19 -13.54 -11.93 -32.84
C LEU A 19 -14.43 -11.61 -34.03
N LYS A 20 -13.81 -11.05 -35.08
CA LYS A 20 -14.46 -10.89 -36.37
C LYS A 20 -14.94 -12.25 -36.87
N GLU A 21 -16.12 -12.30 -37.50
CA GLU A 21 -16.70 -13.55 -37.98
C GLU A 21 -15.78 -14.23 -39.00
N VAL A 22 -15.49 -15.51 -38.79
CA VAL A 22 -14.62 -16.31 -39.66
C VAL A 22 -15.29 -17.66 -39.92
N GLU A 23 -15.08 -18.21 -41.11
CA GLU A 23 -15.70 -19.48 -41.53
C GLU A 23 -15.09 -20.68 -40.79
N GLU A 24 -13.77 -20.69 -40.59
CA GLU A 24 -13.06 -21.71 -39.80
C GLU A 24 -12.06 -21.08 -38.84
N ILE A 25 -12.15 -21.49 -37.57
CA ILE A 25 -11.31 -20.99 -36.48
C ILE A 25 -9.85 -21.45 -36.67
N SER A 26 -9.63 -22.65 -37.22
CA SER A 26 -8.31 -23.26 -37.46
C SER A 26 -7.43 -22.45 -38.42
N LEU A 27 -8.04 -21.72 -39.36
CA LEU A 27 -7.32 -20.93 -40.37
C LEU A 27 -6.74 -19.62 -39.81
N LEU A 28 -7.12 -19.22 -38.59
CA LEU A 28 -6.71 -17.95 -37.99
C LEU A 28 -5.35 -18.01 -37.32
N LEU A 29 -4.83 -19.19 -36.96
CA LEU A 29 -3.56 -19.33 -36.24
C LEU A 29 -2.40 -18.52 -36.84
N PRO A 30 -2.02 -18.70 -38.12
CA PRO A 30 -0.88 -17.97 -38.67
C PRO A 30 -1.14 -16.46 -38.76
N GLN A 31 -2.39 -16.05 -39.04
CA GLN A 31 -2.75 -14.63 -39.10
C GLN A 31 -2.69 -13.97 -37.72
N VAL A 32 -3.16 -14.67 -36.68
CA VAL A 32 -3.11 -14.19 -35.30
C VAL A 32 -1.66 -14.11 -34.84
N GLU A 33 -0.83 -15.12 -35.10
CA GLU A 33 0.59 -15.12 -34.72
C GLU A 33 1.36 -13.93 -35.32
N GLU A 34 1.15 -13.62 -36.60
CA GLU A 34 1.77 -12.45 -37.25
C GLU A 34 1.22 -11.11 -36.74
N CYS A 35 -0.05 -11.08 -36.31
CA CYS A 35 -0.72 -9.85 -35.89
C CYS A 35 -0.55 -9.55 -34.39
N VAL A 36 -0.27 -10.55 -33.55
CA VAL A 36 -0.18 -10.43 -32.08
C VAL A 36 0.84 -9.38 -31.65
N LEU A 37 1.95 -9.21 -32.37
CA LEU A 37 2.98 -8.23 -31.98
C LEU A 37 2.62 -6.78 -32.32
N ASN A 38 1.72 -6.55 -33.29
CA ASN A 38 1.36 -5.22 -33.76
C ASN A 38 -0.05 -4.86 -33.32
N LEU A 39 -0.18 -3.86 -32.44
CA LEU A 39 -1.45 -3.42 -31.90
C LEU A 39 -2.49 -3.04 -32.96
N GLY A 40 -2.08 -2.32 -34.01
CA GLY A 40 -2.98 -1.89 -35.07
C GLY A 40 -3.57 -3.07 -35.85
N LYS A 41 -2.75 -4.09 -36.12
CA LYS A 41 -3.21 -5.33 -36.75
C LYS A 41 -4.07 -6.16 -35.80
N PHE A 42 -3.69 -6.27 -34.53
CA PHE A 42 -4.42 -7.02 -33.52
C PHE A 42 -5.84 -6.47 -33.28
N HIS A 43 -5.98 -5.14 -33.27
CA HIS A 43 -7.28 -4.47 -33.12
C HIS A 43 -8.24 -4.71 -34.31
N ASN A 44 -7.73 -5.12 -35.47
CA ASN A 44 -8.57 -5.52 -36.61
C ASN A 44 -9.14 -6.94 -36.45
N VAL A 45 -8.49 -7.77 -35.63
CA VAL A 45 -8.87 -9.17 -35.38
C VAL A 45 -9.82 -9.26 -34.19
N VAL A 46 -9.53 -8.50 -33.13
CA VAL A 46 -10.23 -8.59 -31.84
C VAL A 46 -10.86 -7.26 -31.49
N ARG A 47 -12.13 -7.28 -31.08
CA ARG A 47 -12.87 -6.12 -30.60
C ARG A 47 -13.34 -6.33 -29.17
N LEU A 48 -13.05 -5.37 -28.29
CA LEU A 48 -13.61 -5.36 -26.94
C LEU A 48 -15.13 -5.15 -27.01
N VAL A 49 -15.91 -6.09 -26.47
CA VAL A 49 -17.37 -6.01 -26.38
C VAL A 49 -17.77 -5.39 -25.05
N ALA A 50 -17.19 -5.90 -23.98
CA ALA A 50 -17.52 -5.49 -22.63
C ALA A 50 -16.30 -5.56 -21.73
N PHE A 51 -16.25 -4.66 -20.75
CA PHE A 51 -15.29 -4.68 -19.66
C PHE A 51 -16.05 -4.39 -18.36
N CYS A 52 -15.99 -5.31 -17.41
CA CYS A 52 -16.57 -5.16 -16.09
C CYS A 52 -15.44 -5.05 -15.07
N PRO A 53 -15.10 -3.83 -14.63
CA PRO A 53 -14.10 -3.63 -13.60
C PRO A 53 -14.61 -4.11 -12.24
N PHE A 54 -13.72 -4.66 -11.41
CA PHE A 54 -14.06 -4.98 -10.03
C PHE A 54 -14.26 -3.70 -9.21
N SER A 55 -15.28 -3.68 -8.37
CA SER A 55 -15.63 -2.54 -7.53
C SER A 55 -14.62 -2.29 -6.41
N SER A 56 -14.02 -3.35 -5.87
CA SER A 56 -13.05 -3.28 -4.77
C SER A 56 -11.97 -4.36 -4.89
N SER A 57 -10.88 -4.17 -4.14
CA SER A 57 -9.80 -5.16 -4.03
C SER A 57 -10.23 -6.46 -3.34
N GLN A 58 -11.27 -6.40 -2.48
CA GLN A 58 -11.85 -7.58 -1.85
C GLN A 58 -12.62 -8.42 -2.87
N VAL A 59 -13.47 -7.78 -3.67
CA VAL A 59 -14.21 -8.44 -4.75
C VAL A 59 -13.24 -9.03 -5.79
N ALA A 60 -12.17 -8.30 -6.13
CA ALA A 60 -11.13 -8.83 -7.01
C ALA A 60 -10.45 -10.10 -6.45
N LEU A 61 -10.23 -10.16 -5.13
CA LEU A 61 -9.65 -11.32 -4.45
C LEU A 61 -10.61 -12.51 -4.42
N GLU A 62 -11.89 -12.27 -4.13
CA GLU A 62 -12.94 -13.30 -4.15
C GLU A 62 -13.10 -13.92 -5.54
N ASN A 63 -13.20 -13.08 -6.57
CA ASN A 63 -13.25 -13.51 -7.96
C ASN A 63 -11.99 -14.30 -8.36
N ALA A 64 -10.79 -13.83 -7.97
CA ALA A 64 -9.55 -14.55 -8.24
C ALA A 64 -9.49 -15.93 -7.56
N ASN A 65 -10.00 -16.06 -6.33
CA ASN A 65 -10.10 -17.35 -5.66
C ASN A 65 -11.12 -18.27 -6.37
N ALA A 66 -12.30 -17.75 -6.71
CA ALA A 66 -13.34 -18.52 -7.41
C ALA A 66 -12.83 -19.07 -8.75
N VAL A 67 -12.18 -18.23 -9.55
CA VAL A 67 -11.52 -18.64 -10.81
C VAL A 67 -10.49 -19.73 -10.57
N SER A 68 -9.62 -19.57 -9.54
CA SER A 68 -8.57 -20.55 -9.23
C SER A 68 -9.11 -21.93 -8.84
N GLU A 69 -10.32 -21.97 -8.28
CA GLU A 69 -11.01 -23.18 -7.85
C GLU A 69 -11.98 -23.71 -8.93
N GLY A 70 -12.13 -22.98 -10.05
CA GLY A 70 -13.01 -23.33 -11.16
C GLY A 70 -14.49 -23.08 -10.89
N VAL A 71 -14.82 -22.16 -9.98
CA VAL A 71 -16.19 -21.79 -9.63
C VAL A 71 -16.58 -20.50 -10.36
N VAL A 72 -17.79 -20.45 -10.92
CA VAL A 72 -18.30 -19.25 -11.60
C VAL A 72 -18.83 -18.27 -10.56
N HIS A 73 -18.12 -17.15 -10.39
CA HIS A 73 -18.57 -16.06 -9.51
C HIS A 73 -19.78 -15.32 -10.10
N GLU A 74 -20.60 -14.69 -9.24
CA GLU A 74 -21.81 -13.96 -9.66
C GLU A 74 -21.51 -12.84 -10.67
N ASP A 75 -20.41 -12.10 -10.47
CA ASP A 75 -19.98 -11.04 -11.40
C ASP A 75 -19.69 -11.59 -12.82
N LEU A 76 -19.05 -12.76 -12.90
CA LEU A 76 -18.76 -13.43 -14.15
C LEU A 76 -20.05 -13.92 -14.81
N ARG A 77 -20.96 -14.49 -14.02
CA ARG A 77 -22.28 -14.91 -14.49
C ARG A 77 -23.06 -13.75 -15.10
N LEU A 78 -23.16 -12.64 -14.38
CA LEU A 78 -23.85 -11.42 -14.82
C LEU A 78 -23.26 -10.86 -16.11
N LEU A 79 -21.92 -10.84 -16.24
CA LEU A 79 -21.26 -10.39 -17.46
C LEU A 79 -21.61 -11.30 -18.65
N LEU A 80 -21.55 -12.62 -18.49
CA LEU A 80 -21.83 -13.56 -19.56
C LEU A 80 -23.30 -13.51 -19.98
N GLU A 81 -24.23 -13.40 -19.04
CA GLU A 81 -25.67 -13.28 -19.34
C GLU A 81 -26.04 -11.95 -20.01
N THR A 82 -25.35 -10.86 -19.64
CA THR A 82 -25.64 -9.52 -20.18
C THR A 82 -25.12 -9.35 -21.61
N TYR A 83 -23.93 -9.87 -21.90
CA TYR A 83 -23.22 -9.55 -23.14
C TYR A 83 -23.15 -10.70 -24.16
N LEU A 84 -23.40 -11.96 -23.77
CA LEU A 84 -23.47 -13.05 -24.75
C LEU A 84 -24.87 -13.15 -25.39
N PRO A 85 -24.96 -13.41 -26.71
CA PRO A 85 -26.22 -13.62 -27.38
C PRO A 85 -26.92 -14.90 -26.90
N SER A 86 -28.26 -14.92 -27.01
CA SER A 86 -29.09 -16.08 -26.66
C SER A 86 -28.58 -17.40 -27.27
N LYS A 87 -28.66 -18.48 -26.48
CA LYS A 87 -28.15 -19.85 -26.71
C LYS A 87 -28.55 -20.50 -28.07
N LYS A 88 -29.48 -19.90 -28.81
CA LYS A 88 -29.94 -20.35 -30.14
C LYS A 88 -28.95 -20.04 -31.27
N LYS A 89 -28.07 -19.04 -31.11
CA LYS A 89 -26.96 -18.80 -32.05
C LYS A 89 -25.80 -19.73 -31.68
N LYS A 90 -25.09 -20.29 -32.68
CA LYS A 90 -23.85 -21.07 -32.47
C LYS A 90 -22.74 -20.14 -31.96
N VAL A 91 -22.81 -19.78 -30.68
CA VAL A 91 -21.81 -18.98 -29.97
C VAL A 91 -20.79 -19.93 -29.35
N LEU A 92 -19.52 -19.63 -29.57
CA LEU A 92 -18.40 -20.34 -28.96
C LEU A 92 -17.69 -19.38 -28.00
N LEU A 93 -17.44 -19.84 -26.77
CA LEU A 93 -16.72 -19.07 -25.77
C LEU A 93 -15.30 -19.64 -25.61
N GLY A 94 -14.29 -18.84 -25.92
CA GLY A 94 -12.90 -19.14 -25.63
C GLY A 94 -12.54 -18.76 -24.21
N VAL A 95 -12.04 -19.72 -23.45
CA VAL A 95 -11.58 -19.52 -22.06
C VAL A 95 -10.13 -19.97 -21.91
N GLY A 96 -9.43 -19.38 -20.94
CA GLY A 96 -8.01 -19.69 -20.68
C GLY A 96 -7.80 -21.01 -19.94
N ASP A 97 -8.69 -21.35 -19.00
CA ASP A 97 -8.61 -22.56 -18.18
C ASP A 97 -9.76 -23.53 -18.52
N PRO A 98 -9.49 -24.82 -18.77
CA PRO A 98 -10.54 -25.80 -19.04
C PRO A 98 -11.51 -26.00 -17.85
N LYS A 99 -11.07 -25.80 -16.60
CA LYS A 99 -11.93 -25.99 -15.42
C LYS A 99 -13.06 -24.97 -15.37
N ILE A 100 -12.74 -23.68 -15.54
CA ILE A 100 -13.77 -22.63 -15.59
C ILE A 100 -14.66 -22.80 -16.83
N GLY A 101 -14.09 -23.29 -17.94
CA GLY A 101 -14.87 -23.64 -19.14
C GLY A 101 -15.92 -24.72 -18.88
N ALA A 102 -15.55 -25.79 -18.16
CA ALA A 102 -16.48 -26.84 -17.77
C ALA A 102 -17.58 -26.30 -16.84
N ALA A 103 -17.23 -25.47 -15.85
CA ALA A 103 -18.19 -24.87 -14.93
C ALA A 103 -19.16 -23.91 -15.64
N ILE A 104 -18.67 -23.07 -16.56
CA ILE A 104 -19.52 -22.19 -17.39
C ILE A 104 -20.45 -23.03 -18.29
N GLN A 105 -19.95 -24.12 -18.85
CA GLN A 105 -20.77 -25.00 -19.68
C GLN A 105 -21.87 -25.70 -18.87
N GLU A 106 -21.58 -26.10 -17.64
CA GLU A 106 -22.55 -26.74 -16.74
C GLU A 106 -23.62 -25.74 -16.25
N GLU A 107 -23.21 -24.57 -15.75
CA GLU A 107 -24.13 -23.58 -15.18
C GLU A 107 -24.89 -22.78 -16.23
N LEU A 108 -24.20 -22.34 -17.29
CA LEU A 108 -24.73 -21.40 -18.27
C LEU A 108 -25.03 -22.05 -19.62
N GLY A 109 -24.56 -23.26 -19.90
CA GLY A 109 -24.87 -23.99 -21.14
C GLY A 109 -24.21 -23.40 -22.40
N TYR A 110 -23.15 -22.61 -22.25
CA TYR A 110 -22.35 -22.12 -23.38
C TYR A 110 -21.27 -23.14 -23.76
N ASN A 111 -21.08 -23.37 -25.06
CA ASN A 111 -19.98 -24.23 -25.54
C ASN A 111 -18.64 -23.51 -25.34
N CYS A 112 -17.82 -24.03 -24.44
CA CYS A 112 -16.51 -23.50 -24.13
C CYS A 112 -15.43 -24.26 -24.90
N GLN A 113 -14.46 -23.54 -25.46
CA GLN A 113 -13.27 -24.09 -26.09
C GLN A 113 -12.02 -23.53 -25.44
N THR A 114 -10.98 -24.34 -25.33
CA THR A 114 -9.66 -23.95 -24.83
C THR A 114 -8.57 -24.36 -25.83
N GLY A 115 -7.42 -23.67 -25.76
CA GLY A 115 -6.24 -24.02 -26.54
C GLY A 115 -6.25 -23.55 -28.01
N GLY A 116 -5.17 -23.90 -28.73
CA GLY A 116 -4.96 -23.52 -30.12
C GLY A 116 -5.06 -22.02 -30.35
N VAL A 117 -5.94 -21.61 -31.25
CA VAL A 117 -6.18 -20.21 -31.65
C VAL A 117 -6.54 -19.34 -30.44
N ILE A 118 -7.30 -19.88 -29.48
CA ILE A 118 -7.77 -19.14 -28.29
C ILE A 118 -6.59 -18.79 -27.38
N ALA A 119 -5.61 -19.68 -27.24
CA ALA A 119 -4.42 -19.41 -26.44
C ALA A 119 -3.59 -18.26 -27.02
N GLU A 120 -3.43 -18.21 -28.35
CA GLU A 120 -2.70 -17.13 -29.03
C GLU A 120 -3.47 -15.80 -29.01
N ILE A 121 -4.80 -15.83 -29.13
CA ILE A 121 -5.62 -14.64 -28.93
C ILE A 121 -5.44 -14.11 -27.49
N LEU A 122 -5.58 -14.97 -26.48
CA LEU A 122 -5.39 -14.58 -25.08
C LEU A 122 -3.98 -14.04 -24.82
N ARG A 123 -2.96 -14.55 -25.54
CA ARG A 123 -1.59 -14.03 -25.49
C ARG A 123 -1.50 -12.61 -26.04
N GLY A 124 -2.11 -12.34 -27.20
CA GLY A 124 -2.17 -10.99 -27.76
C GLY A 124 -2.99 -10.03 -26.90
N VAL A 125 -4.10 -10.50 -26.31
CA VAL A 125 -4.87 -9.71 -25.36
C VAL A 125 -4.03 -9.35 -24.14
N ARG A 126 -3.28 -10.31 -23.55
CA ARG A 126 -2.36 -10.02 -22.43
C ARG A 126 -1.32 -8.95 -22.77
N LEU A 127 -0.74 -9.01 -23.96
CA LEU A 127 0.29 -8.06 -24.39
C LEU A 127 -0.26 -6.64 -24.54
N HIS A 128 -1.46 -6.50 -25.12
CA HIS A 128 -2.04 -5.20 -25.47
C HIS A 128 -3.15 -4.74 -24.54
N PHE A 129 -3.41 -5.45 -23.43
CA PHE A 129 -4.61 -5.24 -22.60
C PHE A 129 -4.79 -3.80 -22.13
N HIS A 130 -3.69 -3.16 -21.71
CA HIS A 130 -3.68 -1.77 -21.26
C HIS A 130 -4.16 -0.79 -22.35
N ASN A 131 -3.94 -1.08 -23.63
CA ASN A 131 -4.42 -0.24 -24.74
C ASN A 131 -5.84 -0.60 -25.21
N LEU A 132 -6.35 -1.79 -24.86
CA LEU A 132 -7.69 -2.23 -25.24
C LEU A 132 -8.78 -1.62 -24.35
N VAL A 133 -8.47 -1.37 -23.08
CA VAL A 133 -9.40 -0.79 -22.10
C VAL A 133 -9.16 0.71 -21.97
N LYS A 134 -10.19 1.52 -22.23
CA LYS A 134 -10.09 2.98 -22.11
C LYS A 134 -9.81 3.39 -20.66
N GLY A 135 -8.78 4.20 -20.46
CA GLY A 135 -8.40 4.72 -19.13
C GLY A 135 -7.53 3.76 -18.31
N LEU A 136 -7.22 2.57 -18.82
CA LEU A 136 -6.22 1.68 -18.21
C LEU A 136 -4.84 2.06 -18.73
N THR A 137 -3.90 2.34 -17.83
CA THR A 137 -2.49 2.52 -18.17
C THR A 137 -1.71 1.27 -17.79
N ASP A 138 -0.59 1.01 -18.46
CA ASP A 138 0.27 -0.14 -18.15
C ASP A 138 0.74 -0.12 -16.68
N LEU A 139 1.10 1.07 -16.18
CA LEU A 139 1.49 1.27 -14.79
C LEU A 139 0.35 0.97 -13.80
N SER A 140 -0.89 1.37 -14.12
CA SER A 140 -2.06 1.05 -13.28
C SER A 140 -2.41 -0.44 -13.30
N ALA A 141 -2.29 -1.09 -14.46
CA ALA A 141 -2.52 -2.53 -14.60
C ALA A 141 -1.49 -3.33 -13.77
N CYS A 142 -0.21 -2.96 -13.86
CA CYS A 142 0.86 -3.58 -13.08
C CYS A 142 0.66 -3.38 -11.56
N LYS A 143 0.29 -2.17 -11.12
CA LYS A 143 -0.03 -1.92 -9.70
C LYS A 143 -1.21 -2.77 -9.20
N ALA A 144 -2.26 -2.92 -10.00
CA ALA A 144 -3.40 -3.76 -9.66
C ALA A 144 -3.01 -5.24 -9.54
N GLN A 145 -2.21 -5.74 -10.50
CA GLN A 145 -1.67 -7.10 -10.47
C GLN A 145 -0.80 -7.34 -9.22
N LEU A 146 0.08 -6.41 -8.88
CA LEU A 146 0.92 -6.50 -7.68
C LEU A 146 0.07 -6.53 -6.40
N GLY A 147 -0.92 -5.64 -6.30
CA GLY A 147 -1.83 -5.58 -5.16
C GLY A 147 -2.64 -6.87 -4.98
N LEU A 148 -3.22 -7.37 -6.07
CA LEU A 148 -4.00 -8.61 -6.06
C LEU A 148 -3.11 -9.83 -5.76
N GLY A 149 -1.95 -9.94 -6.41
CA GLY A 149 -1.00 -11.03 -6.17
C GLY A 149 -0.55 -11.09 -4.70
N HIS A 150 -0.21 -9.94 -4.12
CA HIS A 150 0.10 -9.86 -2.70
C HIS A 150 -1.09 -10.31 -1.81
N SER A 151 -2.31 -9.87 -2.12
CA SER A 151 -3.49 -10.25 -1.34
C SER A 151 -3.83 -11.74 -1.47
N TYR A 152 -3.75 -12.29 -2.69
CA TYR A 152 -3.99 -13.70 -2.97
C TYR A 152 -2.98 -14.59 -2.25
N SER A 153 -1.68 -14.29 -2.37
CA SER A 153 -0.63 -15.04 -1.66
C SER A 153 -0.77 -14.94 -0.14
N ARG A 154 -1.11 -13.76 0.39
CA ARG A 154 -1.35 -13.60 1.84
C ARG A 154 -2.53 -14.43 2.33
N ALA A 155 -3.62 -14.46 1.57
CA ALA A 155 -4.82 -15.21 1.92
C ALA A 155 -4.56 -16.72 1.90
N LYS A 156 -3.91 -17.25 0.85
CA LYS A 156 -3.61 -18.69 0.73
C LYS A 156 -2.56 -19.17 1.74
N VAL A 157 -1.52 -18.37 2.02
CA VAL A 157 -0.41 -18.79 2.89
C VAL A 157 -0.70 -18.54 4.38
N LYS A 158 -1.88 -18.02 4.77
CA LYS A 158 -2.20 -17.56 6.14
C LYS A 158 -1.01 -16.81 6.74
N PHE A 159 -0.73 -15.62 6.19
CA PHE A 159 0.53 -14.91 6.40
C PHE A 159 1.01 -14.94 7.86
N ASN A 160 2.26 -15.38 7.99
CA ASN A 160 3.01 -15.72 9.20
C ASN A 160 2.78 -14.74 10.37
N VAL A 161 2.36 -15.28 11.53
CA VAL A 161 2.20 -14.56 12.81
C VAL A 161 3.49 -13.81 13.21
N ASN A 162 4.64 -14.29 12.75
CA ASN A 162 5.96 -13.74 13.04
C ASN A 162 6.25 -12.40 12.33
N ARG A 163 5.33 -11.88 11.50
CA ARG A 163 5.49 -10.52 10.92
C ARG A 163 5.34 -9.40 11.95
N VAL A 164 4.87 -9.73 13.16
CA VAL A 164 4.82 -8.82 14.32
C VAL A 164 6.23 -8.44 14.77
N ASP A 165 7.25 -9.27 14.53
CA ASP A 165 8.61 -9.08 15.04
C ASP A 165 9.30 -7.84 14.43
N ASN A 166 8.92 -7.43 13.22
CA ASN A 166 9.43 -6.19 12.62
C ASN A 166 9.08 -4.97 13.47
N MET A 167 7.89 -4.92 14.08
CA MET A 167 7.51 -3.80 14.94
C MET A 167 8.32 -3.81 16.23
N ILE A 168 8.65 -4.99 16.77
CA ILE A 168 9.47 -5.14 17.97
C ILE A 168 10.90 -4.66 17.69
N ILE A 169 11.51 -5.12 16.59
CA ILE A 169 12.86 -4.70 16.17
C ILE A 169 12.91 -3.18 15.97
N GLN A 170 11.91 -2.62 15.27
CA GLN A 170 11.83 -1.17 15.05
C GLN A 170 11.64 -0.40 16.36
N SER A 171 10.83 -0.92 17.29
CA SER A 171 10.60 -0.28 18.59
C SER A 171 11.84 -0.28 19.48
N ILE A 172 12.58 -1.39 19.52
CA ILE A 172 13.86 -1.48 20.25
C ILE A 172 14.87 -0.50 19.65
N SER A 173 15.01 -0.49 18.32
CA SER A 173 15.91 0.45 17.63
C SER A 173 15.53 1.91 17.88
N LEU A 174 14.23 2.21 17.98
CA LEU A 174 13.75 3.56 18.27
C LEU A 174 14.05 3.96 19.72
N LEU A 175 13.85 3.05 20.68
CA LEU A 175 14.19 3.30 22.08
C LEU A 175 15.69 3.60 22.26
N ASP A 176 16.56 2.78 21.67
CA ASP A 176 18.02 2.99 21.72
C ASP A 176 18.44 4.32 21.10
N GLN A 177 17.76 4.75 20.03
CA GLN A 177 18.03 6.02 19.38
C GLN A 177 17.54 7.19 20.23
N LEU A 178 16.35 7.10 20.81
CA LEU A 178 15.79 8.12 21.70
C LEU A 178 16.67 8.33 22.94
N ASP A 179 17.21 7.27 23.52
CA ASP A 179 18.10 7.39 24.67
C ASP A 179 19.40 8.14 24.33
N LYS A 180 19.96 7.90 23.14
CA LYS A 180 21.13 8.65 22.65
C LYS A 180 20.76 10.12 22.41
N ASP A 181 19.64 10.37 21.73
CA ASP A 181 19.19 11.70 21.38
C ASP A 181 18.85 12.53 22.63
N ILE A 182 18.16 11.95 23.61
CA ILE A 182 17.84 12.59 24.90
C ILE A 182 19.13 13.01 25.60
N ASN A 183 20.15 12.15 25.62
CA ASN A 183 21.42 12.48 26.25
C ASN A 183 22.17 13.57 25.50
N THR A 184 22.27 13.48 24.17
CA THR A 184 22.92 14.51 23.34
C THR A 184 22.21 15.86 23.47
N PHE A 185 20.89 15.90 23.41
CA PHE A 185 20.12 17.13 23.57
C PHE A 185 20.20 17.68 25.00
N SER A 186 20.18 16.83 26.03
CA SER A 186 20.36 17.27 27.41
C SER A 186 21.73 17.90 27.65
N MET A 187 22.79 17.31 27.09
CA MET A 187 24.14 17.89 27.13
C MET A 187 24.18 19.24 26.40
N ARG A 188 23.48 19.35 25.26
CA ARG A 188 23.41 20.61 24.51
C ARG A 188 22.66 21.72 25.27
N VAL A 189 21.55 21.38 25.92
CA VAL A 189 20.80 22.30 26.79
C VAL A 189 21.65 22.73 27.98
N ARG A 190 22.42 21.81 28.56
CA ARG A 190 23.38 22.12 29.63
C ARG A 190 24.45 23.10 29.20
N GLU A 191 25.05 22.92 28.03
CA GLU A 191 26.02 23.86 27.46
C GLU A 191 25.38 25.25 27.26
N TRP A 192 24.24 25.31 26.58
CA TRP A 192 23.58 26.58 26.23
C TRP A 192 23.10 27.35 27.45
N TYR A 193 22.41 26.67 28.36
CA TYR A 193 21.93 27.29 29.59
C TYR A 193 23.07 27.54 30.58
N GLY A 194 24.13 26.73 30.54
CA GLY A 194 25.34 26.93 31.34
C GLY A 194 26.06 28.25 31.03
N TYR A 195 25.97 28.78 29.81
CA TYR A 195 26.45 30.15 29.52
C TYR A 195 25.66 31.23 30.28
N HIS A 196 24.37 30.99 30.54
CA HIS A 196 23.50 31.91 31.28
C HIS A 196 23.61 31.72 32.80
N PHE A 197 23.63 30.47 33.26
CA PHE A 197 23.66 30.09 34.67
C PHE A 197 24.61 28.89 34.92
N PRO A 198 25.93 29.12 34.94
CA PRO A 198 26.94 28.06 35.01
C PRO A 198 26.93 27.28 36.33
N GLU A 199 26.47 27.90 37.42
CA GLU A 199 26.43 27.29 38.75
C GLU A 199 25.39 26.15 38.82
N LEU A 200 24.31 26.21 38.03
CA LEU A 200 23.27 25.19 38.00
C LEU A 200 23.79 23.82 37.55
N VAL A 201 24.75 23.80 36.63
CA VAL A 201 25.37 22.56 36.12
C VAL A 201 26.12 21.82 37.23
N LYS A 202 26.67 22.55 38.21
CA LYS A 202 27.41 21.95 39.33
C LYS A 202 26.50 21.41 40.43
N ILE A 203 25.32 22.03 40.61
CA ILE A 203 24.37 21.66 41.66
C ILE A 203 23.54 20.44 41.25
N ILE A 204 23.24 20.30 39.96
CA ILE A 204 22.31 19.29 39.45
C ILE A 204 23.00 18.34 38.49
N ASN A 205 23.12 17.08 38.90
CA ASN A 205 23.78 16.03 38.12
C ASN A 205 22.85 15.34 37.10
N ASP A 206 21.54 15.27 37.37
CA ASP A 206 20.57 14.64 36.47
C ASP A 206 20.17 15.57 35.31
N ASN A 207 20.20 15.02 34.09
CA ASN A 207 19.90 15.71 32.85
C ASN A 207 18.42 16.11 32.73
N ALA A 208 17.51 15.19 33.11
CA ALA A 208 16.08 15.43 32.98
C ALA A 208 15.61 16.52 33.95
N THR A 209 16.05 16.44 35.20
CA THR A 209 15.78 17.44 36.23
C THR A 209 16.38 18.80 35.86
N TYR A 210 17.60 18.82 35.30
CA TYR A 210 18.23 20.05 34.80
C TYR A 210 17.38 20.74 33.72
N CYS A 211 16.88 19.99 32.74
CA CYS A 211 16.05 20.55 31.66
C CYS A 211 14.72 21.11 32.20
N ARG A 212 14.07 20.41 33.14
CA ARG A 212 12.84 20.91 33.81
C ARG A 212 13.08 22.21 34.57
N LEU A 213 14.21 22.31 35.25
CA LEU A 213 14.57 23.51 36.01
C LEU A 213 14.97 24.66 35.10
N ALA A 214 15.71 24.41 34.02
CA ALA A 214 16.01 25.44 33.02
C ALA A 214 14.71 26.01 32.42
N GLN A 215 13.72 25.16 32.15
CA GLN A 215 12.40 25.60 31.66
C GLN A 215 11.63 26.42 32.71
N PHE A 216 11.64 26.00 33.98
CA PHE A 216 10.91 26.68 35.05
C PHE A 216 11.55 28.02 35.47
N ILE A 217 12.88 28.05 35.55
CA ILE A 217 13.63 29.25 35.95
C ILE A 217 13.56 30.30 34.84
N GLY A 218 13.74 29.91 33.58
CA GLY A 218 13.75 30.83 32.45
C GLY A 218 14.88 31.85 32.56
N ASN A 219 14.58 33.05 33.09
CA ASN A 219 15.56 34.08 33.38
C ASN A 219 15.89 34.12 34.87
N ARG A 220 17.18 34.05 35.21
CA ARG A 220 17.67 34.10 36.60
C ARG A 220 17.19 35.31 37.42
N ARG A 221 16.83 36.42 36.77
CA ARG A 221 16.33 37.64 37.46
C ARG A 221 14.91 37.52 37.97
N GLU A 222 14.14 36.56 37.46
CA GLU A 222 12.74 36.34 37.83
C GLU A 222 12.60 35.29 38.95
N LEU A 223 13.72 34.86 39.57
CA LEU A 223 13.75 33.94 40.70
C LEU A 223 13.49 34.68 42.02
N ASN A 224 12.36 34.36 42.66
CA ASN A 224 11.95 34.87 43.97
C ASN A 224 11.75 33.73 44.96
N GLU A 225 11.67 34.05 46.26
CA GLU A 225 11.43 33.07 47.35
C GLU A 225 10.08 32.35 47.21
N GLU A 226 9.08 32.97 46.58
CA GLU A 226 7.79 32.33 46.25
C GLU A 226 7.92 31.17 45.26
N LYS A 227 8.99 31.14 44.46
CA LYS A 227 9.28 30.03 43.55
C LYS A 227 10.06 28.90 44.21
N LEU A 228 10.48 29.07 45.47
CA LEU A 228 11.28 28.08 46.20
C LEU A 228 10.50 26.78 46.41
N GLU A 229 9.21 26.85 46.76
CA GLU A 229 8.37 25.66 46.96
C GLU A 229 8.30 24.79 45.69
N LYS A 230 8.18 25.42 44.52
CA LYS A 230 8.17 24.72 43.23
C LYS A 230 9.56 24.20 42.81
N LEU A 231 10.62 24.90 43.20
CA LEU A 231 11.98 24.38 43.03
C LEU A 231 12.21 23.13 43.87
N GLU A 232 11.75 23.13 45.12
CA GLU A 232 11.82 21.98 46.03
C GLU A 232 11.03 20.79 45.50
N GLU A 233 9.86 21.02 44.90
CA GLU A 233 9.06 19.98 44.24
C GLU A 233 9.81 19.34 43.05
N ILE A 234 10.50 20.15 42.25
CA ILE A 234 11.23 19.67 41.07
C ILE A 234 12.57 19.01 41.46
N THR A 235 13.30 19.56 42.43
CA THR A 235 14.59 19.01 42.88
C THR A 235 14.42 17.82 43.83
N MET A 236 13.24 17.65 44.43
CA MET A 236 12.95 16.70 45.51
C MET A 236 13.94 16.82 46.70
N ASP A 237 14.60 17.97 46.82
CA ASP A 237 15.68 18.23 47.77
C ASP A 237 15.72 19.72 48.10
N GLY A 238 15.32 20.05 49.33
CA GLY A 238 15.28 21.42 49.84
C GLY A 238 16.65 22.08 49.99
N ALA A 239 17.71 21.29 50.20
CA ALA A 239 19.06 21.84 50.27
C ALA A 239 19.52 22.32 48.89
N LYS A 240 19.19 21.56 47.82
CA LYS A 240 19.50 21.97 46.45
C LYS A 240 18.68 23.16 45.99
N ALA A 241 17.40 23.24 46.34
CA ALA A 241 16.56 24.38 45.97
C ALA A 241 17.10 25.71 46.56
N LYS A 242 17.50 25.68 47.85
CA LYS A 242 18.14 26.84 48.50
C LYS A 242 19.49 27.18 47.86
N ALA A 243 20.32 26.17 47.59
CA ALA A 243 21.60 26.37 46.90
C ALA A 243 21.43 26.99 45.51
N ILE A 244 20.37 26.64 44.77
CA ILE A 244 20.05 27.25 43.47
C ILE A 244 19.64 28.72 43.63
N LEU A 245 18.82 29.05 44.64
CA LEU A 245 18.42 30.41 44.94
C LEU A 245 19.63 31.29 45.30
N ASP A 246 20.51 30.80 46.17
CA ASP A 246 21.71 31.51 46.59
C ASP A 246 22.72 31.64 45.43
N ALA A 247 22.86 30.59 44.62
CA ALA A 247 23.65 30.62 43.40
C ALA A 247 23.09 31.63 42.38
N SER A 248 21.77 31.79 42.28
CA SER A 248 21.17 32.76 41.37
C SER A 248 21.51 34.21 41.73
N ARG A 249 21.61 34.52 43.04
CA ARG A 249 21.98 35.83 43.57
C ARG A 249 23.48 36.15 43.37
N SER A 250 24.32 35.13 43.39
CA SER A 250 25.79 35.24 43.24
C SER A 250 26.31 34.90 41.83
N SER A 251 25.43 34.56 40.89
CA SER A 251 25.82 34.07 39.57
C SER A 251 26.47 35.14 38.69
N MET A 252 27.61 34.78 38.10
CA MET A 252 28.36 35.63 37.17
C MET A 252 28.08 35.34 35.69
N GLY A 253 27.09 34.48 35.40
CA GLY A 253 26.72 34.10 34.03
C GLY A 253 26.24 35.27 33.15
N GLN A 254 26.32 35.11 31.83
CA GLN A 254 25.96 36.17 30.89
C GLN A 254 24.44 36.38 30.86
N CYS A 255 23.96 37.62 30.88
CA CYS A 255 22.53 37.87 30.71
C CYS A 255 22.12 37.52 29.27
N GLY A 256 21.34 36.45 29.10
CA GLY A 256 20.82 36.06 27.79
C GLY A 256 19.98 37.19 27.20
N ALA A 257 20.22 37.51 25.93
CA ALA A 257 19.39 38.46 25.21
C ALA A 257 17.98 37.85 25.01
N ARG A 258 16.92 38.56 25.41
CA ARG A 258 15.56 38.22 24.96
C ARG A 258 15.53 38.43 23.45
N GLN A 259 15.42 37.36 22.67
CA GLN A 259 14.97 37.52 21.30
C GLN A 259 13.49 37.91 21.34
N PRO A 260 13.09 39.01 20.69
CA PRO A 260 11.68 39.33 20.55
C PRO A 260 11.04 38.19 19.75
N VAL A 261 10.07 37.53 20.37
CA VAL A 261 9.18 36.56 19.70
C VAL A 261 8.18 37.33 18.87
#